data_AF-A0A396GZP6-F1
#
_entry.id   AF-A0A396GZP6-F1
#
_cell.length_a   1.000
_cell.length_b   1.000
_cell.length_c   1.000
_cell.angle_alpha   90.00
_cell.angle_beta   90.00
_cell.angle_gamma   90.00
#
_symmetry.space_group_name_H-M   'P 1'
#
loop_
_entity.id
_entity.type
_entity.pdbx_description
1 polymer ?
#
loop_
_entity_poly.entity_id
_entity_poly.type
_entity_poly.pdbx_seq_one_letter_code
_entity_poly.pdbx_strand_id
1 'polypeptide(L)'
;MNALGRPQDMFSDTAIQLQSVFAQWIKNTHALAPGTTAPGATTSTSLTWGGGDLVAVGGKVALLPIPLGTADFLVHKIFLRSTLHRKFLWSTTHKNYYKLACLFSYVVNHTK
;
A
#
# COMPACT_ATOMS: atom_id res chain seq x y z
N MET A 1 13.01 8.51 18.98
CA MET A 1 12.39 8.47 20.32
C MET A 1 12.71 7.19 21.09
N ASN A 2 12.80 6.02 20.42
CA ASN A 2 13.20 4.78 21.09
C ASN A 2 14.58 4.84 21.78
N ALA A 3 15.63 5.24 21.04
CA ALA A 3 17.00 5.32 21.56
C ALA A 3 17.19 6.36 22.69
N LEU A 4 16.25 7.29 22.86
CA LEU A 4 16.25 8.28 23.93
C LEU A 4 15.50 7.79 25.19
N GLY A 5 15.06 6.53 25.22
CA GLY A 5 14.28 5.99 26.34
C GLY A 5 12.87 6.57 26.45
N ARG A 6 12.33 7.16 25.36
CA ARG A 6 10.99 7.76 25.31
C ARG A 6 10.06 7.01 24.34
N PRO A 7 9.73 5.73 24.59
CA PRO A 7 8.88 4.94 23.70
C PRO A 7 7.45 5.48 23.56
N GLN A 8 6.93 6.16 24.59
CA GLN A 8 5.60 6.79 24.58
C GLN A 8 5.42 7.89 23.52
N ASP A 9 6.52 8.46 23.02
CA ASP A 9 6.46 9.49 21.99
C ASP A 9 6.65 8.91 20.57
N MET A 10 6.84 7.59 20.44
CA MET A 10 7.04 6.95 19.14
C MET A 10 5.75 6.85 18.33
N PHE A 11 5.88 6.84 17.00
CA PHE A 11 4.82 6.35 16.13
C PHE A 11 4.78 4.82 16.19
N SER A 12 3.81 4.27 16.91
CA SER A 12 3.60 2.82 17.08
C SER A 12 2.20 2.54 17.61
N ASP A 13 1.79 1.27 17.59
CA ASP A 13 0.45 0.87 18.05
C ASP A 13 0.21 1.10 19.54
N THR A 14 1.26 1.21 20.35
CA THR A 14 1.18 1.43 21.81
C THR A 14 1.42 2.87 22.23
N ALA A 15 1.73 3.77 21.29
CA ALA A 15 2.08 5.16 21.56
C ALA A 15 1.28 6.09 20.64
N ILE A 16 1.94 6.96 19.87
CA ILE A 16 1.25 7.82 18.91
C ILE A 16 0.83 6.97 17.71
N GLN A 17 -0.44 6.63 17.64
CA GLN A 17 -0.99 5.79 16.58
C GLN A 17 -1.18 6.57 15.28
N LEU A 18 -0.80 5.97 14.15
CA LEU A 18 -1.14 6.46 12.82
C LEU A 18 -1.97 5.38 12.12
N GLN A 19 -3.28 5.47 12.24
CA GLN A 19 -4.17 4.46 11.72
C GLN A 19 -4.46 4.65 10.23
N SER A 20 -4.45 3.55 9.48
CA SER A 20 -4.91 3.51 8.09
C SER A 20 -6.44 3.40 8.03
N VAL A 21 -7.17 4.42 8.52
CA VAL A 21 -8.64 4.40 8.66
C VAL A 21 -9.33 4.01 7.35
N PHE A 22 -8.86 4.50 6.21
CA PHE A 22 -9.43 4.16 4.91
C PHE A 22 -9.24 2.67 4.53
N ALA A 23 -8.05 2.12 4.75
CA ALA A 23 -7.79 0.72 4.47
C ALA A 23 -8.56 -0.21 5.43
N GLN A 24 -8.69 0.20 6.69
CA GLN A 24 -9.51 -0.52 7.67
C GLN A 24 -11.00 -0.47 7.29
N TRP A 25 -11.49 0.66 6.79
CA TRP A 25 -12.85 0.78 6.29
C TRP A 25 -13.09 -0.17 5.11
N ILE A 26 -12.22 -0.17 4.10
CA ILE A 26 -12.30 -1.12 2.96
C ILE A 26 -12.24 -2.57 3.44
N LYS A 27 -11.36 -2.88 4.40
CA LYS A 27 -11.27 -4.22 4.98
C LYS A 27 -12.59 -4.65 5.61
N ASN A 28 -13.21 -3.76 6.39
CA ASN A 28 -14.48 -4.05 7.05
C ASN A 28 -15.63 -4.20 6.05
N THR A 29 -15.68 -3.40 4.98
CA THR A 29 -16.74 -3.53 3.96
C THR A 29 -16.65 -4.88 3.24
N HIS A 30 -15.44 -5.34 2.91
CA HIS A 30 -15.27 -6.67 2.28
C HIS A 30 -15.50 -7.83 3.26
N ALA A 31 -15.15 -7.66 4.55
CA ALA A 31 -15.44 -8.65 5.58
C ALA A 31 -16.95 -8.86 5.75
N LEU A 32 -17.73 -7.78 5.76
CA LEU A 32 -19.18 -7.81 5.99
C LEU A 32 -20.03 -7.94 4.72
N ALA A 33 -19.41 -7.92 3.54
CA ALA A 33 -20.12 -7.98 2.25
C ALA A 33 -21.02 -9.21 2.04
N PRO A 34 -20.61 -10.45 2.41
CA PRO A 34 -21.44 -11.64 2.21
C PRO A 34 -22.79 -11.51 2.92
N GLY A 35 -23.88 -11.78 2.20
CA GLY A 35 -25.24 -11.66 2.74
C GLY A 35 -25.78 -10.24 2.90
N THR A 36 -24.95 -9.19 2.77
CA THR A 36 -25.39 -7.78 2.81
C THR A 36 -25.33 -7.12 1.44
N THR A 37 -24.14 -6.68 1.02
CA THR A 37 -23.88 -6.07 -0.28
C THR A 37 -23.64 -7.11 -1.38
N ALA A 38 -23.40 -8.37 -1.00
CA ALA A 38 -23.30 -9.52 -1.90
C ALA A 38 -24.19 -10.68 -1.40
N PRO A 39 -25.50 -10.66 -1.68
CA PRO A 39 -26.45 -11.65 -1.15
C PRO A 39 -26.20 -13.10 -1.58
N GLY A 40 -25.63 -13.30 -2.77
CA GLY A 40 -25.29 -14.63 -3.29
C GLY A 40 -23.91 -15.15 -2.89
N ALA A 41 -23.10 -14.34 -2.19
CA ALA A 41 -21.78 -14.75 -1.75
C ALA A 41 -21.85 -15.37 -0.35
N THR A 42 -21.20 -16.51 -0.17
CA THR A 42 -21.13 -17.23 1.11
C THR A 42 -19.92 -16.83 1.94
N THR A 43 -18.89 -16.23 1.32
CA THR A 43 -17.65 -15.79 1.98
C THR A 43 -17.16 -14.48 1.39
N SER A 44 -16.33 -13.74 2.15
CA SER A 44 -15.67 -12.53 1.66
C SER A 44 -14.76 -12.84 0.46
N THR A 45 -14.35 -11.80 -0.27
CA THR A 45 -13.45 -11.94 -1.45
C THR A 45 -12.06 -12.49 -1.09
N SER A 46 -11.66 -12.41 0.17
CA SER A 46 -10.46 -13.02 0.74
C SER A 46 -10.63 -13.22 2.24
N LEU A 47 -10.05 -14.29 2.77
CA LEU A 47 -9.99 -14.56 4.21
C LEU A 47 -9.13 -13.54 4.97
N THR A 48 -8.23 -12.84 4.26
CA THR A 48 -7.38 -11.79 4.85
C THR A 48 -8.18 -10.60 5.38
N TRP A 49 -9.42 -10.40 4.92
CA TRP A 49 -10.27 -9.29 5.32
C TRP A 49 -10.85 -9.44 6.74
N GLY A 50 -10.88 -10.64 7.32
CA GLY A 50 -11.42 -10.86 8.67
C GLY A 50 -12.89 -11.28 8.74
N GLY A 51 -13.49 -11.67 7.61
CA GLY A 51 -14.86 -12.23 7.56
C GLY A 51 -14.92 -13.76 7.66
N GLY A 52 -13.83 -14.44 8.01
CA GLY A 52 -13.76 -15.89 8.12
C GLY A 52 -12.63 -16.36 9.06
N ASP A 53 -12.68 -17.63 9.44
CA ASP A 53 -11.75 -18.24 10.40
C ASP A 53 -10.37 -18.54 9.82
N LEU A 54 -9.42 -18.83 10.71
CA LEU A 54 -8.09 -19.34 10.38
C LEU A 54 -8.22 -20.63 9.55
N VAL A 55 -7.58 -20.67 8.39
CA VAL A 55 -7.50 -21.88 7.57
C VAL A 55 -6.12 -22.52 7.78
N ALA A 56 -6.10 -23.78 8.22
CA ALA A 56 -4.88 -24.56 8.40
C ALA A 56 -4.88 -25.81 7.51
N VAL A 57 -3.72 -26.10 6.90
CA VAL A 57 -3.51 -27.30 6.09
C VAL A 57 -2.21 -27.96 6.55
N GLY A 58 -2.27 -29.25 6.90
CA GLY A 58 -1.09 -29.99 7.35
C GLY A 58 -0.41 -29.41 8.59
N GLY A 59 -1.19 -28.83 9.52
CA GLY A 59 -0.66 -28.21 10.75
C GLY A 59 0.00 -26.84 10.55
N LYS A 60 -0.12 -26.22 9.36
CA LYS A 60 0.37 -24.87 9.08
C LYS A 60 -0.78 -23.92 8.75
N VAL A 61 -0.62 -22.64 9.10
CA VAL A 61 -1.57 -21.59 8.73
C VAL A 61 -1.46 -21.34 7.22
N ALA A 62 -2.54 -21.61 6.49
CA ALA A 62 -2.65 -21.30 5.07
C ALA A 62 -3.09 -19.84 4.86
N LEU A 63 -4.12 -19.38 5.58
CA LEU A 63 -4.59 -18.00 5.56
C LEU A 63 -5.16 -17.58 6.91
N LEU A 64 -4.94 -16.30 7.26
CA LEU A 64 -5.42 -15.64 8.48
C LEU A 64 -5.75 -14.17 8.17
N PRO A 65 -6.69 -13.53 8.88
CA PRO A 65 -6.91 -12.09 8.80
C PRO A 65 -5.64 -11.29 9.11
N ILE A 66 -5.30 -10.32 8.26
CA ILE A 66 -4.09 -9.50 8.41
C ILE A 66 -4.47 -8.19 9.09
N PRO A 67 -4.07 -7.93 10.36
CA PRO A 67 -4.34 -6.65 11.01
C PRO A 67 -3.58 -5.51 10.32
N LEU A 68 -4.18 -4.31 10.29
CA LEU A 68 -3.57 -3.11 9.75
C LEU A 68 -3.22 -2.17 10.89
N GLY A 69 -1.93 -2.11 11.23
CA GLY A 69 -1.41 -1.28 12.32
C GLY A 69 -0.74 0.01 11.83
N THR A 70 -0.13 0.70 12.78
CA THR A 70 0.67 1.91 12.55
C THR A 70 1.87 1.62 11.66
N ALA A 71 2.48 0.45 11.81
CA ALA A 71 3.59 0.02 10.96
C ALA A 71 3.18 -0.11 9.49
N ASP A 72 2.01 -0.72 9.23
CA ASP A 72 1.49 -0.87 7.87
C ASP A 72 1.25 0.48 7.20
N PHE A 73 0.68 1.44 7.93
CA PHE A 73 0.49 2.80 7.44
C PHE A 73 1.82 3.45 7.03
N LEU A 74 2.85 3.33 7.87
CA LEU A 74 4.18 3.89 7.59
C LEU A 74 4.82 3.24 6.36
N VAL A 75 4.83 1.91 6.28
CA VAL A 75 5.41 1.17 5.16
C VAL A 75 4.68 1.49 3.85
N HIS A 76 3.35 1.54 3.86
CA HIS A 76 2.57 1.90 2.67
C HIS A 76 2.90 3.31 2.18
N LYS A 77 3.03 4.27 3.10
CA LYS A 77 3.37 5.66 2.77
C LYS A 77 4.77 5.78 2.17
N ILE A 78 5.75 5.09 2.76
CA ILE A 78 7.13 5.07 2.25
C ILE A 78 7.15 4.41 0.87
N PHE A 79 6.50 3.26 0.71
CA PHE A 79 6.44 2.56 -0.58
C PHE A 79 5.89 3.45 -1.69
N LEU A 80 4.77 4.13 -1.44
CA LEU A 80 4.14 4.99 -2.43
C LEU A 80 5.02 6.18 -2.81
N ARG A 81 5.54 6.93 -1.81
CA ARG A 81 6.26 8.18 -2.07
C ARG A 81 7.73 7.98 -2.47
N SER A 82 8.40 7.01 -1.85
CA SER A 82 9.85 6.82 -2.01
C SER A 82 10.18 5.81 -3.10
N THR A 83 9.36 4.77 -3.28
CA THR A 83 9.67 3.73 -4.26
C THR A 83 8.90 3.95 -5.54
N LEU A 84 7.57 3.96 -5.49
CA LEU A 84 6.74 4.01 -6.69
C LEU A 84 6.79 5.40 -7.33
N HIS A 85 6.50 6.46 -6.58
CA HIS A 85 6.48 7.82 -7.10
C HIS A 85 7.85 8.24 -7.67
N ARG A 86 8.96 7.93 -6.99
CA ARG A 86 10.30 8.22 -7.54
C ARG A 86 10.60 7.41 -8.80
N LYS A 87 10.24 6.12 -8.87
CA LYS A 87 10.38 5.33 -10.09
C LYS A 87 9.57 5.92 -11.24
N PHE A 88 8.34 6.35 -10.97
CA PHE A 88 7.50 7.00 -11.96
C PHE A 88 8.12 8.31 -12.45
N LEU A 89 8.55 9.18 -11.53
CA LEU A 89 9.20 10.45 -11.86
C LEU A 89 10.46 10.25 -12.70
N TRP A 90 11.31 9.29 -12.34
CA TRP A 90 12.50 8.97 -13.12
C TRP A 90 12.13 8.52 -14.54
N SER A 91 11.15 7.64 -14.68
CA SER A 91 10.68 7.18 -15.99
C SER A 91 10.13 8.33 -16.85
N THR A 92 9.31 9.21 -16.27
CA THR A 92 8.69 10.32 -17.04
C THR A 92 9.73 11.40 -17.39
N THR A 93 10.59 11.76 -16.45
CA THR A 93 11.68 12.72 -16.71
C THR A 93 12.63 12.20 -17.77
N HIS A 94 13.10 10.94 -17.67
CA HIS A 94 13.99 10.35 -18.66
C HIS A 94 13.39 10.36 -20.08
N LYS A 95 12.11 10.00 -20.23
CA LYS A 95 11.41 10.06 -21.54
C LYS A 95 11.31 11.49 -22.09
N ASN A 96 11.03 12.47 -21.23
CA ASN A 96 10.92 13.86 -21.63
C ASN A 96 12.30 14.44 -22.04
N TYR A 97 13.36 14.14 -21.29
CA TYR A 97 14.72 14.51 -21.65
C TYR A 97 15.15 13.91 -22.99
N TYR A 98 14.85 12.62 -23.22
CA TYR A 98 15.16 11.97 -24.49
C TYR A 98 14.46 12.65 -25.67
N LYS A 99 13.17 12.98 -25.52
CA LYS A 99 12.39 13.65 -26.58
C LYS A 99 12.91 15.07 -26.87
N LEU A 100 13.26 15.83 -25.83
CA LEU A 100 13.87 17.15 -25.97
C LEU A 100 15.25 17.08 -26.63
N ALA A 101 16.07 16.09 -26.27
CA ALA A 101 17.37 15.87 -26.88
C ALA A 101 17.24 15.56 -28.39
N CYS A 102 16.32 14.66 -28.78
CA CYS A 102 16.04 14.38 -30.18
C CYS A 102 15.56 15.63 -30.94
N LEU A 103 14.67 16.44 -30.36
CA LEU A 103 14.18 17.66 -30.98
C LEU A 103 15.31 18.69 -31.18
N PHE A 104 16.15 18.88 -30.16
CA PHE A 104 17.30 19.77 -30.24
C PHE A 104 18.28 19.32 -31.33
N SER A 105 18.63 18.03 -31.36
CA SER A 105 19.46 17.46 -32.43
C SER A 105 18.83 17.63 -33.82
N TYR A 106 17.51 17.45 -33.95
CA TYR A 106 16.82 17.66 -35.23
C TYR A 106 16.90 19.11 -35.70
N VAL A 107 16.60 20.07 -34.82
CA VAL A 107 16.68 21.52 -35.15
C VAL A 107 18.10 21.90 -35.56
N VAL A 108 19.12 21.48 -34.81
CA VAL A 108 20.52 21.81 -35.11
C VAL A 108 20.99 21.25 -36.46
N ASN A 109 20.52 20.06 -36.85
CA ASN A 109 20.94 19.43 -38.11
C ASN A 109 20.17 19.90 -39.35
N HIS A 110 18.99 20.50 -39.19
CA HIS A 110 18.10 20.87 -40.30
C HIS A 110 17.93 22.40 -40.50
N THR A 111 18.63 23.24 -39.75
CA THR A 111 18.65 24.72 -39.94
C THR A 111 19.87 25.22 -40.73
N LYS A 112 20.37 24.42 -41.67
CA LYS A 112 21.25 24.90 -42.75
C LYS A 112 20.49 24.99 -44.06
#